data_AF-A0A060BUD1-F1
#
_entry.id   AF-A0A060BUD1-F1
#
_cell.length_a   1.000
_cell.length_b   1.000
_cell.length_c   1.000
_cell.angle_alpha   90.00
_cell.angle_beta   90.00
_cell.angle_gamma   90.00
#
_symmetry.space_group_name_H-M   'P 1'
#
loop_
_entity.id
_entity.type
_entity.pdbx_description
1 polymer ?
#
loop_
_entity_poly.entity_id
_entity_poly.type
_entity_poly.pdbx_seq_one_letter_code
_entity_poly.pdbx_strand_id
1 'polypeptide(L)'
;RLIRCLDSLNAAGFRHVVYVDSGSTDGSIAEAEARGAEVVRLDLSQPFTAARARNAGVAALPAEADFIQFIDGDCELVPGWLSRAAGFLADNPAVAVACGRRREIAPQASVYNRLVDREWD
;
A
#
# COMPACT_ATOMS: atom_id res chain seq x y z
N ARG A 1 5.01 -1.61 -11.88
CA ARG A 1 3.79 -1.39 -11.06
C ARG A 1 4.20 -0.92 -9.67
N LEU A 2 5.01 -1.71 -8.95
CA LEU A 2 5.63 -1.33 -7.66
C LEU A 2 6.28 0.06 -7.65
N ILE A 3 7.10 0.37 -8.66
CA ILE A 3 7.74 1.68 -8.79
C ILE A 3 6.71 2.83 -8.70
N ARG A 4 5.60 2.75 -9.45
CA ARG A 4 4.55 3.77 -9.42
C ARG A 4 3.84 3.84 -8.07
N CYS A 5 3.62 2.69 -7.43
CA CYS A 5 3.07 2.63 -6.07
C CYS A 5 3.95 3.44 -5.12
N LEU A 6 5.24 3.10 -5.04
CA LEU A 6 6.21 3.77 -4.17
C LEU A 6 6.36 5.26 -4.48
N ASP A 7 6.43 5.63 -5.76
CA ASP A 7 6.50 7.02 -6.19
C ASP A 7 5.27 7.81 -5.71
N SER A 8 4.06 7.21 -5.75
CA SER A 8 2.85 7.85 -5.22
C SER A 8 2.83 7.99 -3.71
N LEU A 9 3.44 7.06 -2.96
CA LEU A 9 3.59 7.17 -1.51
C LEU A 9 4.55 8.32 -1.15
N ASN A 10 5.67 8.42 -1.88
CA ASN A 10 6.62 9.50 -1.71
C ASN A 10 5.99 10.86 -2.04
N ALA A 11 5.23 10.95 -3.15
CA ALA A 11 4.49 12.15 -3.52
C ALA A 11 3.41 12.53 -2.49
N ALA A 12 2.80 11.55 -1.82
CA ALA A 12 1.84 11.78 -0.74
C ALA A 12 2.49 12.22 0.59
N GLY A 13 3.82 12.11 0.72
CA GLY A 13 4.57 12.57 1.89
C GLY A 13 4.65 11.57 3.05
N PHE A 14 4.58 10.27 2.78
CA PHE A 14 4.82 9.25 3.82
C PHE A 14 6.28 9.33 4.30
N ARG A 15 6.47 9.34 5.63
CA ARG A 15 7.82 9.36 6.25
C ARG A 15 8.40 7.95 6.42
N HIS A 16 7.55 6.97 6.67
CA HIS A 16 7.91 5.57 6.85
C HIS A 16 7.13 4.74 5.84
N VAL A 17 7.85 4.05 4.97
CA VAL A 17 7.29 3.12 3.98
C VAL A 17 7.98 1.79 4.18
N VAL A 18 7.20 0.74 4.45
CA VAL A 18 7.71 -0.62 4.56
C VAL A 18 7.21 -1.42 3.37
N TYR A 19 8.13 -1.95 2.57
CA TYR A 19 7.85 -2.92 1.52
C TYR A 19 8.11 -4.32 2.04
N VAL A 20 7.07 -5.15 2.06
CA VAL A 20 7.18 -6.54 2.51
C VAL A 20 7.33 -7.45 1.29
N ASP A 21 8.53 -7.92 1.05
CA ASP A 21 8.86 -8.82 -0.05
C ASP A 21 8.41 -10.25 0.25
N SER A 22 7.61 -10.82 -0.65
CA SER A 22 7.13 -12.20 -0.58
C SER A 22 7.88 -13.14 -1.53
N GLY A 23 9.17 -12.87 -1.77
CA GLY A 23 10.02 -13.71 -2.63
C GLY A 23 10.15 -13.21 -4.05
N SER A 24 10.26 -11.88 -4.25
CA SER A 24 10.54 -11.32 -5.57
C SER A 24 11.89 -11.83 -6.10
N THR A 25 11.92 -12.20 -7.37
CA THR A 25 13.14 -12.62 -8.09
C THR A 25 13.60 -11.60 -9.13
N ASP A 26 12.95 -10.44 -9.16
CA ASP A 26 13.25 -9.32 -10.05
C ASP A 26 13.93 -8.17 -9.27
N GLY A 27 13.96 -6.97 -9.85
CA GLY A 27 14.54 -5.79 -9.23
C GLY A 27 13.73 -5.18 -8.08
N SER A 28 12.59 -5.76 -7.67
CA SER A 28 11.64 -5.12 -6.75
C SER A 28 12.26 -4.65 -5.42
N ILE A 29 13.16 -5.46 -4.83
CA ILE A 29 13.86 -5.10 -3.59
C ILE A 29 14.73 -3.85 -3.81
N ALA A 30 15.58 -3.87 -4.83
CA ALA A 30 16.49 -2.76 -5.12
C ALA A 30 15.71 -1.47 -5.45
N GLU A 31 14.61 -1.58 -6.19
CA GLU A 31 13.75 -0.44 -6.51
C GLU A 31 13.02 0.12 -5.28
N ALA A 32 12.65 -0.74 -4.31
CA ALA A 32 12.06 -0.33 -3.05
C ALA A 32 13.06 0.43 -2.17
N GLU A 33 14.26 -0.14 -1.98
CA GLU A 33 15.35 0.49 -1.22
C GLU A 33 15.77 1.83 -1.83
N ALA A 34 15.91 1.89 -3.16
CA ALA A 34 16.27 3.12 -3.88
C ALA A 34 15.25 4.27 -3.69
N ARG A 35 14.01 3.96 -3.31
CA ARG A 35 12.94 4.93 -3.03
C ARG A 35 12.76 5.22 -1.55
N GLY A 36 13.65 4.69 -0.71
CA GLY A 36 13.64 4.91 0.74
C GLY A 36 12.66 4.04 1.51
N ALA A 37 12.11 2.98 0.89
CA ALA A 37 11.31 2.00 1.61
C ALA A 37 12.22 1.06 2.40
N GLU A 38 11.85 0.76 3.65
CA GLU A 38 12.43 -0.35 4.40
C GLU A 38 11.92 -1.67 3.82
N VAL A 39 12.82 -2.63 3.57
CA VAL A 39 12.45 -3.92 3.00
C VAL A 39 12.44 -5.00 4.07
N VAL A 40 11.26 -5.62 4.27
CA VAL A 40 11.10 -6.81 5.10
C VAL A 40 10.91 -8.02 4.20
N ARG A 41 11.83 -8.99 4.27
CA ARG A 41 11.74 -10.22 3.46
C ARG A 41 11.05 -11.31 4.25
N LEU A 42 9.98 -11.87 3.71
CA LEU A 42 9.27 -12.98 4.35
C LEU A 42 10.07 -14.28 4.26
N ASP A 43 9.99 -15.07 5.33
CA ASP A 43 10.42 -16.47 5.32
C ASP A 43 9.51 -17.28 4.37
N LEU A 44 10.10 -17.75 3.27
CA LEU A 44 9.43 -18.52 2.23
C LEU A 44 9.32 -20.02 2.55
N SER A 45 9.95 -20.49 3.65
CA SER A 45 9.70 -21.85 4.15
C SER A 45 8.27 -22.00 4.70
N GLN A 46 7.61 -20.89 5.01
CA GLN A 46 6.23 -20.82 5.46
C GLN A 46 5.30 -20.33 4.33
N PRO A 47 4.09 -20.90 4.19
CA PRO A 47 3.13 -20.47 3.17
C PRO A 47 2.81 -18.98 3.24
N PHE A 48 2.84 -18.32 2.08
CA PHE A 48 2.52 -16.91 1.97
C PHE A 48 1.03 -16.63 2.25
N THR A 49 0.76 -15.58 3.02
CA THR A 49 -0.57 -14.97 3.12
C THR A 49 -0.43 -13.45 3.18
N ALA A 50 -1.42 -12.73 2.66
CA ALA A 50 -1.47 -11.28 2.78
C ALA A 50 -1.47 -10.81 4.25
N ALA A 51 -2.07 -11.60 5.16
CA ALA A 51 -2.06 -11.31 6.59
C ALA A 51 -0.65 -11.37 7.18
N ARG A 52 0.16 -12.39 6.81
CA ARG A 52 1.57 -12.47 7.23
C ARG A 52 2.37 -11.25 6.77
N ALA A 53 2.19 -10.85 5.50
CA ALA A 53 2.87 -9.68 4.96
C ALA A 53 2.50 -8.41 5.75
N ARG A 54 1.20 -8.16 5.97
CA ARG A 54 0.73 -7.00 6.74
C ARG A 54 1.27 -6.99 8.17
N ASN A 55 1.24 -8.12 8.87
CA ASN A 55 1.75 -8.20 10.25
C ASN A 55 3.27 -7.97 10.33
N ALA A 56 4.04 -8.53 9.38
CA ALA A 56 5.48 -8.29 9.32
C ALA A 56 5.79 -6.81 9.03
N GLY A 57 5.02 -6.18 8.14
CA GLY A 57 5.13 -4.75 7.86
C GLY A 57 4.81 -3.87 9.07
N VAL A 58 3.72 -4.17 9.79
CA VAL A 58 3.36 -3.45 11.03
C VAL A 58 4.45 -3.58 12.09
N ALA A 59 5.04 -4.76 12.25
CA ALA A 59 6.10 -4.99 13.23
C ALA A 59 7.39 -4.22 12.93
N ALA A 60 7.61 -3.80 11.67
CA ALA A 60 8.74 -2.98 11.26
C ALA A 60 8.47 -1.47 11.34
N LEU A 61 7.21 -1.05 11.49
CA LEU A 61 6.88 0.36 11.63
C LEU A 61 7.28 0.90 13.02
N PRO A 62 7.58 2.21 13.14
CA PRO A 62 7.82 2.85 14.43
C PRO A 62 6.62 2.71 15.37
N ALA A 63 6.88 2.49 16.66
CA ALA A 63 5.85 2.30 17.67
C ALA A 63 4.98 3.56 17.89
N GLU A 64 5.50 4.72 17.54
CA GLU A 64 4.86 6.03 17.64
C GLU A 64 3.98 6.39 16.42
N ALA A 65 3.82 5.50 15.44
CA ALA A 65 2.97 5.78 14.28
C ALA A 65 1.49 5.90 14.70
N ASP A 66 0.90 7.09 14.52
CA ASP A 66 -0.51 7.35 14.85
C ASP A 66 -1.49 6.58 13.96
N PHE A 67 -1.13 6.40 12.69
CA PHE A 67 -1.96 5.74 11.68
C PHE A 67 -1.12 4.86 10.75
N ILE A 68 -1.73 3.80 10.22
CA ILE A 68 -1.11 2.88 9.27
C ILE A 68 -1.97 2.81 8.01
N GLN A 69 -1.35 2.99 6.83
CA GLN A 69 -1.97 2.77 5.53
C GLN A 69 -1.44 1.47 4.92
N PHE A 70 -2.34 0.53 4.64
CA PHE A 70 -2.01 -0.63 3.80
C PHE A 70 -2.33 -0.34 2.34
N ILE A 71 -1.45 -0.74 1.43
CA ILE A 71 -1.65 -0.63 -0.02
C ILE A 71 -1.03 -1.83 -0.72
N ASP A 72 -1.65 -2.29 -1.81
CA ASP A 72 -1.09 -3.33 -2.66
C ASP A 72 -0.02 -2.74 -3.58
N GLY A 73 1.07 -3.48 -3.83
CA GLY A 73 2.22 -3.00 -4.61
C GLY A 73 1.93 -2.70 -6.09
N ASP A 74 0.74 -3.01 -6.57
CA ASP A 74 0.26 -2.66 -7.90
C ASP A 74 -0.82 -1.57 -7.93
N CYS A 75 -1.15 -0.98 -6.78
CA CYS A 75 -2.00 0.20 -6.65
C CYS A 75 -1.18 1.50 -6.65
N GLU A 76 -1.86 2.62 -6.88
CA GLU A 76 -1.32 3.97 -6.76
C GLU A 76 -2.22 4.79 -5.84
N LEU A 77 -1.65 5.61 -4.95
CA LEU A 77 -2.44 6.50 -4.13
C LEU A 77 -2.91 7.71 -4.93
N VAL A 78 -4.20 8.00 -4.84
CA VAL A 78 -4.78 9.22 -5.41
C VAL A 78 -4.29 10.44 -4.61
N PRO A 79 -3.84 11.52 -5.27
CA PRO A 79 -3.43 12.74 -4.59
C PRO A 79 -4.50 13.25 -3.61
N GLY A 80 -4.05 13.64 -2.39
CA GLY A 80 -4.93 14.12 -1.33
C GLY A 80 -5.64 13.02 -0.51
N TRP A 81 -5.47 11.74 -0.85
CA TRP A 81 -6.03 10.63 -0.05
C TRP A 81 -5.53 10.66 1.40
N LEU A 82 -4.20 10.72 1.60
CA LEU A 82 -3.59 10.64 2.94
C LEU A 82 -4.11 11.73 3.87
N SER A 83 -4.09 12.99 3.42
CA SER A 83 -4.54 14.13 4.25
C SER A 83 -6.03 14.02 4.59
N ARG A 84 -6.86 13.56 3.64
CA ARG A 84 -8.30 13.35 3.87
C ARG A 84 -8.57 12.23 4.86
N ALA A 85 -7.91 11.08 4.70
CA ALA A 85 -8.12 9.91 5.56
C ALA A 85 -7.63 10.16 6.98
N ALA A 86 -6.40 10.70 7.13
CA ALA A 86 -5.84 11.02 8.44
C ALA A 86 -6.64 12.11 9.15
N GLY A 87 -7.04 13.18 8.44
CA GLY A 87 -7.89 14.22 9.01
C GLY A 87 -9.24 13.68 9.49
N PHE A 88 -9.90 12.84 8.67
CA PHE A 88 -11.15 12.21 9.07
C PHE A 88 -11.00 11.33 10.33
N LEU A 89 -9.96 10.51 10.42
CA LEU A 89 -9.73 9.67 11.61
C LEU A 89 -9.40 10.51 12.85
N ALA A 90 -8.62 11.59 12.70
CA ALA A 90 -8.32 12.51 13.79
C ALA A 90 -9.59 13.23 14.32
N ASP A 91 -10.49 13.64 13.42
CA ASP A 91 -11.74 14.32 13.77
C ASP A 91 -12.81 13.36 14.33
N ASN A 92 -12.65 12.05 14.14
CA ASN A 92 -13.63 11.03 14.51
C ASN A 92 -13.00 9.90 15.34
N PRO A 93 -12.66 10.13 16.62
CA PRO A 93 -11.92 9.17 17.44
C PRO A 93 -12.65 7.84 17.72
N ALA A 94 -13.97 7.77 17.45
CA ALA A 94 -14.74 6.53 17.51
C ALA A 94 -14.58 5.64 16.27
N VAL A 95 -13.94 6.13 15.21
CA VAL A 95 -13.73 5.39 13.95
C VAL A 95 -12.33 4.80 13.94
N ALA A 96 -12.24 3.47 13.76
CA ALA A 96 -10.96 2.76 13.75
C ALA A 96 -10.28 2.74 12.37
N VAL A 97 -11.03 2.80 11.28
CA VAL A 97 -10.51 2.58 9.91
C VAL A 97 -11.22 3.49 8.91
N ALA A 98 -10.44 4.06 7.98
CA ALA A 98 -10.95 4.72 6.77
C ALA A 98 -10.49 3.94 5.53
N CYS A 99 -11.40 3.74 4.57
CA CYS A 99 -11.13 3.02 3.32
C CYS A 99 -11.43 3.90 2.11
N GLY A 100 -10.50 3.94 1.16
CA GLY A 100 -10.72 4.60 -0.13
C GLY A 100 -11.44 3.67 -1.10
N ARG A 101 -12.10 4.26 -2.10
CA ARG A 101 -12.59 3.48 -3.25
C ARG A 101 -11.43 3.19 -4.19
N ARG A 102 -11.37 1.94 -4.66
CA ARG A 102 -10.42 1.53 -5.70
C ARG A 102 -11.04 1.78 -7.07
N ARG A 103 -10.22 2.13 -8.04
CA ARG A 103 -10.62 2.33 -9.44
C ARG A 103 -9.63 1.60 -10.33
N GLU A 104 -10.14 1.00 -11.39
CA GLU A 104 -9.28 0.43 -12.42
C GLU A 104 -8.66 1.59 -13.22
N ILE A 105 -7.39 1.49 -13.62
CA ILE A 105 -6.64 2.62 -14.21
C ILE A 105 -7.05 2.93 -15.65
N ALA A 106 -7.56 1.93 -16.37
CA ALA A 106 -7.94 1.97 -17.76
C ALA A 106 -9.21 1.14 -17.98
N PRO A 107 -10.35 1.52 -17.36
CA PRO A 107 -11.54 0.70 -17.34
C PRO A 107 -12.04 0.41 -18.77
N GLN A 108 -11.80 1.31 -19.72
CA GLN A 108 -12.20 1.15 -21.11
C GLN A 108 -11.29 0.25 -21.96
N ALA A 109 -10.18 -0.26 -21.41
CA ALA A 109 -9.22 -1.08 -22.16
C ALA A 109 -9.81 -2.44 -22.58
N SER A 110 -10.71 -3.02 -21.77
CA SER A 110 -11.39 -4.26 -22.09
C SER A 110 -12.71 -4.41 -21.33
N VAL A 111 -13.52 -5.40 -21.71
CA VAL A 111 -14.70 -5.78 -20.93
C VAL A 111 -14.34 -6.24 -19.51
N TYR A 112 -13.18 -6.86 -19.33
CA TYR A 112 -12.72 -7.33 -18.01
C TYR A 112 -12.31 -6.16 -17.10
N ASN A 113 -11.60 -5.15 -17.63
CA ASN A 113 -11.25 -3.95 -16.86
C ASN A 113 -12.51 -3.18 -16.44
N ARG A 114 -13.51 -3.05 -17.33
CA ARG A 114 -14.81 -2.46 -16.96
C ARG A 114 -15.53 -3.22 -15.86
N LEU A 115 -15.48 -4.55 -15.86
CA LEU A 115 -16.11 -5.36 -14.81
C LEU A 115 -15.41 -5.15 -13.47
N VAL A 116 -14.08 -5.17 -13.46
CA VAL A 116 -13.27 -4.91 -12.26
C VAL A 116 -13.53 -3.52 -11.69
N ASP A 117 -13.56 -2.47 -12.52
CA ASP A 117 -13.82 -1.11 -12.07
C ASP A 117 -15.21 -0.94 -11.44
N ARG A 118 -16.21 -1.64 -12.00
CA ARG A 118 -17.58 -1.66 -11.47
C ARG A 118 -17.71 -2.46 -10.17
N GLU A 119 -16.91 -3.50 -9.99
CA GLU A 119 -16.88 -4.29 -8.75
C GLU A 119 -16.25 -3.49 -7.60
N TRP A 120 -15.36 -2.55 -7.91
CA TRP A 120 -14.66 -1.73 -6.91
C TRP A 120 -15.35 -0.40 -6.55
N ASP A 121 -16.53 -0.09 -7.11
CA ASP A 121 -17.35 1.10 -6.80
C ASP A 121 -18.16 0.95 -5.50
#